data_AF-A0A8S3KEQ6-F1
#
_entry.id   AF-A0A8S3KEQ6-F1
#
_cell.length_a   1.000
_cell.length_b   1.000
_cell.length_c   1.000
_cell.angle_alpha   90.00
_cell.angle_beta   90.00
_cell.angle_gamma   90.00
#
_symmetry.space_group_name_H-M   'P 1'
#
loop_
_entity.id
_entity.type
_entity.pdbx_description
1 polymer ?
#
loop_
_entity_poly.entity_id
_entity_poly.type
_entity_poly.pdbx_seq_one_letter_code
_entity_poly.pdbx_strand_id
1 'polypeptide(L)'
;MKRVAKGILFNLDCLQMDAQATAVDPNSDDNQIKVMVSYAHRDVTFCKKIVTKLQKHFQGDIWVDFNKLSVSHEDDWEDIAKVISQCDVILMIVTENYCSSKSCRREVIHADKRNKRMIPIYQ
;
A
#
# COMPACT_ATOMS: atom_id res chain seq x y z
N MET A 1 -23.44 -4.53 18.66
CA MET A 1 -23.76 -4.91 17.26
C MET A 1 -23.96 -3.71 16.31
N LYS A 2 -24.58 -2.59 16.73
CA LYS A 2 -24.84 -1.42 15.84
C LYS A 2 -23.60 -0.70 15.26
N ARG A 3 -22.42 -0.79 15.90
CA ARG A 3 -21.20 -0.10 15.44
C ARG A 3 -20.53 -0.79 14.23
N VAL A 4 -20.56 -2.12 14.18
CA VAL A 4 -19.96 -2.89 13.07
C VAL A 4 -20.75 -2.67 11.78
N ALA A 5 -22.09 -2.72 11.86
CA ALA A 5 -22.96 -2.44 10.72
C ALA A 5 -22.75 -1.02 10.17
N LYS A 6 -22.53 -0.03 11.05
CA LYS A 6 -22.28 1.36 10.62
C LYS A 6 -20.95 1.53 9.88
N GLY A 7 -19.92 0.79 10.28
CA GLY A 7 -18.62 0.78 9.60
C GLY A 7 -18.69 0.10 8.22
N ILE A 8 -19.44 -1.00 8.11
CA ILE A 8 -19.69 -1.67 6.83
C ILE A 8 -20.48 -0.76 5.89
N LEU A 9 -21.53 -0.10 6.40
CA LEU A 9 -22.34 0.83 5.62
C LEU A 9 -21.50 2.01 5.09
N PHE A 10 -20.67 2.62 5.95
CA PHE A 10 -19.77 3.69 5.57
C PHE A 10 -18.81 3.28 4.43
N ASN A 11 -18.25 2.07 4.50
CA ASN A 11 -17.38 1.56 3.44
C ASN A 11 -18.14 1.30 2.12
N LEU A 12 -19.39 0.82 2.19
CA LEU A 12 -20.22 0.62 1.00
C LEU A 12 -20.63 1.95 0.36
N ASP A 13 -20.95 2.97 1.17
CA ASP A 13 -21.30 4.30 0.70
C ASP A 13 -20.09 4.99 0.02
N CYS A 14 -18.89 4.87 0.60
CA CYS A 14 -17.65 5.35 -0.03
C CYS A 14 -17.40 4.70 -1.41
N LEU A 15 -17.66 3.40 -1.56
CA LEU A 15 -17.52 2.70 -2.84
C LEU A 15 -18.53 3.19 -3.90
N GLN A 16 -19.68 3.72 -3.49
CA GLN A 16 -20.67 4.29 -4.41
C GLN A 16 -20.32 5.73 -4.81
N MET A 17 -19.68 6.52 -3.93
CA MET A 17 -19.19 7.86 -4.26
C MET A 17 -18.09 7.82 -5.34
N ASP A 18 -17.20 6.82 -5.29
CA ASP A 18 -16.13 6.62 -6.29
C ASP A 18 -16.67 6.26 -7.69
N ALA A 19 -17.90 5.71 -7.79
CA ALA A 19 -18.53 5.41 -9.08
C ALA A 19 -19.10 6.65 -9.78
N GLN A 20 -19.18 7.81 -9.10
CA GLN A 20 -19.79 9.04 -9.62
C GLN A 20 -18.83 10.27 -9.63
N ALA A 21 -17.58 10.12 -9.19
CA ALA A 21 -16.50 11.07 -9.37
C ALA A 21 -15.55 10.53 -10.46
N THR A 22 -15.13 11.22 -11.53
CA THR A 22 -15.16 12.64 -11.94
C THR A 22 -14.81 12.70 -13.44
N ALA A 23 -15.32 13.71 -14.16
CA ALA A 23 -14.64 14.19 -15.37
C ALA A 23 -13.34 14.87 -14.93
N VAL A 24 -12.19 14.35 -15.35
CA VAL A 24 -10.86 14.87 -14.98
C VAL A 24 -10.15 15.38 -16.25
N ASP A 25 -9.46 16.52 -16.10
CA ASP A 25 -8.58 17.10 -17.11
C ASP A 25 -7.49 16.08 -17.51
N PRO A 26 -7.38 15.68 -18.79
CA PRO A 26 -6.47 14.64 -19.25
C PRO A 26 -4.97 14.99 -19.15
N ASN A 27 -4.60 16.20 -18.69
CA ASN A 27 -3.19 16.65 -18.62
C ASN A 27 -2.63 16.90 -17.22
N SER A 28 -3.28 16.42 -16.15
CA SER A 28 -2.73 16.50 -14.79
C SER A 28 -2.10 15.16 -14.37
N ASP A 29 -0.76 15.12 -14.27
CA ASP A 29 0.01 13.97 -13.75
C ASP A 29 -0.26 13.67 -12.25
N ASP A 30 -1.02 14.55 -11.59
CA ASP A 30 -1.34 14.49 -10.16
C ASP A 30 -2.54 13.57 -9.82
N ASN A 31 -3.17 12.93 -10.81
CA ASN A 31 -4.39 12.14 -10.59
C ASN A 31 -4.21 10.61 -10.66
N GLN A 32 -2.96 10.10 -10.73
CA GLN A 32 -2.73 8.66 -10.65
C GLN A 32 -2.69 8.18 -9.20
N ILE A 33 -3.44 7.10 -8.92
CA ILE A 33 -3.41 6.42 -7.62
C ILE A 33 -2.00 5.88 -7.37
N LYS A 34 -1.42 6.26 -6.23
CA LYS A 34 -0.08 5.85 -5.77
C LYS A 34 -0.20 4.66 -4.83
N VAL A 35 0.37 3.52 -5.24
CA VAL A 35 0.36 2.27 -4.48
C VAL A 35 1.76 1.99 -3.95
N MET A 36 1.89 1.90 -2.63
CA MET A 36 3.09 1.35 -1.98
C MET A 36 2.91 -0.16 -1.79
N VAL A 37 3.89 -0.97 -2.20
CA VAL A 37 3.92 -2.41 -1.92
C VAL A 37 4.84 -2.68 -0.74
N SER A 38 4.26 -3.10 0.39
CA SER A 38 4.97 -3.54 1.58
C SER A 38 5.07 -5.07 1.60
N TYR A 39 6.28 -5.60 1.78
CA TYR A 39 6.57 -7.03 1.80
C TYR A 39 7.75 -7.32 2.73
N ALA A 40 7.89 -8.56 3.22
CA ALA A 40 9.12 -8.96 3.90
C ALA A 40 10.20 -9.34 2.88
N HIS A 41 11.45 -8.93 3.08
CA HIS A 41 12.54 -9.18 2.11
C HIS A 41 12.71 -10.66 1.74
N ARG A 42 12.42 -11.57 2.67
CA ARG A 42 12.46 -13.03 2.45
C ARG A 42 11.48 -13.49 1.35
N ASP A 43 10.46 -12.68 1.05
CA ASP A 43 9.43 -12.97 0.06
C ASP A 43 9.60 -12.17 -1.24
N VAL A 44 10.80 -11.60 -1.48
CA VAL A 44 11.10 -10.76 -2.67
C VAL A 44 10.71 -11.45 -3.98
N THR A 45 10.89 -12.76 -4.09
CA THR A 45 10.54 -13.53 -5.29
C THR A 45 9.03 -13.49 -5.57
N PHE A 46 8.20 -13.59 -4.53
CA PHE A 46 6.75 -13.50 -4.68
C PHE A 46 6.31 -12.04 -4.91
N CYS A 47 6.90 -11.10 -4.17
CA CYS A 47 6.67 -9.66 -4.36
C CYS A 47 6.91 -9.23 -5.81
N LYS A 48 8.04 -9.62 -6.41
CA LYS A 48 8.32 -9.36 -7.83
C LYS A 48 7.23 -9.89 -8.76
N LYS A 49 6.71 -11.10 -8.52
CA LYS A 49 5.61 -11.66 -9.33
C LYS A 49 4.34 -10.81 -9.23
N ILE A 50 3.99 -10.35 -8.02
CA ILE A 50 2.84 -9.47 -7.80
C ILE A 50 3.05 -8.13 -8.50
N VAL A 51 4.19 -7.47 -8.28
CA VAL A 51 4.51 -6.17 -8.86
C VAL A 51 4.50 -6.23 -10.39
N THR A 52 5.12 -7.25 -11.01
CA THR A 52 5.10 -7.41 -12.47
C THR A 52 3.68 -7.55 -13.01
N LYS A 53 2.82 -8.31 -12.33
CA LYS A 53 1.40 -8.42 -12.73
C LYS A 53 0.66 -7.10 -12.52
N LEU A 54 0.92 -6.42 -11.41
CA LEU A 54 0.29 -5.14 -11.09
C LEU A 54 0.65 -4.10 -12.14
N GLN A 55 1.93 -3.91 -12.44
CA GLN A 55 2.41 -2.99 -13.49
C GLN A 55 1.82 -3.27 -14.88
N LYS A 56 1.48 -4.53 -15.18
CA LYS A 56 0.86 -4.91 -16.46
C LYS A 56 -0.62 -4.53 -16.55
N HIS A 57 -1.33 -4.48 -15.43
CA HIS A 57 -2.80 -4.38 -15.40
C HIS A 57 -3.33 -3.13 -14.70
N PHE A 58 -2.50 -2.44 -13.91
CA PHE A 58 -2.85 -1.25 -13.16
C PHE A 58 -2.19 -0.02 -13.79
N GLN A 59 -2.95 1.07 -13.91
CA GLN A 59 -2.56 2.30 -14.61
C GLN A 59 -2.17 3.42 -13.63
N GLY A 60 -1.86 3.09 -12.37
CA GLY A 60 -1.35 4.04 -11.37
C GLY A 60 0.13 3.83 -11.07
N ASP A 61 0.65 4.68 -10.20
CA ASP A 61 2.05 4.64 -9.77
C ASP A 61 2.25 3.53 -8.73
N ILE A 62 3.26 2.70 -8.93
CA ILE A 62 3.58 1.58 -8.05
C ILE A 62 4.98 1.78 -7.51
N TRP A 63 5.05 2.02 -6.21
CA TRP A 63 6.30 2.10 -5.48
C TRP A 63 6.56 0.80 -4.72
N VAL A 64 7.80 0.30 -4.82
CA VAL A 64 8.27 -0.87 -4.07
C VAL A 64 9.78 -0.77 -3.84
N ASP A 65 10.20 -1.05 -2.61
CA ASP A 65 11.63 -1.08 -2.25
C ASP A 65 12.22 -2.47 -2.47
N PHE A 66 12.97 -2.64 -3.57
CA PHE A 66 13.76 -3.85 -3.83
C PHE A 66 15.21 -3.74 -3.36
N ASN A 67 15.65 -2.59 -2.86
CA ASN A 67 17.07 -2.25 -2.67
C ASN A 67 17.63 -2.59 -1.28
N LYS A 68 16.83 -3.08 -0.34
CA LYS A 68 17.30 -3.57 0.98
C LYS A 68 18.11 -4.88 0.95
N LEU A 69 18.87 -5.12 -0.13
CA LEU A 69 19.80 -6.24 -0.27
C LEU A 69 21.28 -5.83 -0.08
N SER A 70 21.61 -4.55 0.04
CA SER A 70 22.98 -4.08 0.21
C SER A 70 23.14 -3.13 1.40
N VAL A 71 23.75 -3.67 2.46
CA VAL A 71 24.66 -2.98 3.41
C VAL A 71 24.10 -1.80 4.21
N SER A 72 23.86 -2.07 5.50
CA SER A 72 24.13 -1.15 6.63
C SER A 72 23.59 0.28 6.58
N HIS A 73 22.29 0.48 6.39
CA HIS A 73 21.66 1.76 6.73
C HIS A 73 20.45 1.52 7.64
N GLU A 74 20.62 1.86 8.92
CA GLU A 74 19.51 2.05 9.86
C GLU A 74 18.69 3.32 9.55
N ASP A 75 19.06 4.07 8.49
CA ASP A 75 18.59 5.42 8.17
C ASP A 75 17.51 5.52 7.06
N ASP A 76 17.05 4.41 6.47
CA ASP A 76 16.06 4.48 5.36
C ASP A 76 14.61 4.77 5.83
N TRP A 77 14.39 4.95 7.14
CA TRP A 77 13.03 5.11 7.66
C TRP A 77 12.34 6.39 7.19
N GLU A 78 13.08 7.48 7.00
CA GLU A 78 12.50 8.76 6.59
C GLU A 78 11.90 8.66 5.17
N ASP A 79 12.60 7.99 4.25
CA ASP A 79 12.12 7.75 2.90
C ASP A 79 10.89 6.86 2.89
N ILE A 80 10.89 5.78 3.69
CA ILE A 80 9.72 4.91 3.86
C ILE A 80 8.53 5.69 4.45
N ALA A 81 8.76 6.50 5.48
CA ALA A 81 7.71 7.31 6.11
C ALA A 81 7.13 8.35 5.15
N LYS A 82 7.99 8.93 4.29
CA LYS A 82 7.59 9.86 3.23
C LYS A 82 6.72 9.15 2.19
N VAL A 83 7.12 7.98 1.72
CA VAL A 83 6.33 7.17 0.77
C VAL A 83 4.99 6.77 1.38
N ILE A 84 4.97 6.27 2.62
CA ILE A 84 3.72 5.96 3.34
C ILE A 84 2.82 7.19 3.38
N SER A 85 3.38 8.37 3.63
CA SER A 85 2.61 9.62 3.69
C SER A 85 2.08 10.06 2.32
N GLN A 86 2.81 9.79 1.25
CA GLN A 86 2.48 10.22 -0.12
C GLN A 86 1.62 9.24 -0.92
N CYS A 87 1.62 7.94 -0.57
CA CYS A 87 0.81 6.94 -1.25
C CYS A 87 -0.68 7.01 -0.85
N ASP A 88 -1.56 6.58 -1.74
CA ASP A 88 -3.00 6.46 -1.47
C ASP A 88 -3.35 5.11 -0.84
N VAL A 89 -2.68 4.07 -1.31
CA VAL A 89 -2.95 2.68 -0.94
C VAL A 89 -1.64 1.96 -0.58
N ILE A 90 -1.70 1.13 0.45
CA ILE A 90 -0.61 0.24 0.84
C ILE A 90 -1.05 -1.20 0.60
N LEU A 91 -0.41 -1.86 -0.35
CA LEU A 91 -0.59 -3.28 -0.62
C LEU A 91 0.36 -4.09 0.26
N MET A 92 -0.19 -4.86 1.19
CA MET A 92 0.59 -5.64 2.14
C MET A 92 0.63 -7.11 1.71
N ILE A 93 1.82 -7.64 1.42
CA ILE A 93 2.01 -9.06 1.14
C ILE A 93 2.20 -9.80 2.47
N VAL A 94 1.10 -10.34 3.00
CA VAL A 94 1.02 -10.91 4.34
C VAL A 94 1.37 -12.40 4.32
N THR A 95 2.64 -12.68 4.58
CA THR A 95 3.21 -14.01 4.84
C THR A 95 3.57 -14.19 6.32
N GLU A 96 4.01 -15.38 6.73
CA GLU A 96 4.63 -15.58 8.06
C GLU A 96 5.87 -14.69 8.28
N ASN A 97 6.68 -14.48 7.23
CA ASN A 97 7.83 -13.58 7.27
C ASN A 97 7.41 -12.11 7.46
N TYR A 98 6.30 -11.70 6.85
CA TYR A 98 5.72 -10.37 7.03
C TYR A 98 5.27 -10.15 8.49
N CYS A 99 4.53 -11.11 9.03
CA CYS A 99 4.04 -11.08 10.42
C CYS A 99 5.17 -11.04 11.46
N SER A 100 6.31 -11.67 11.17
CA SER A 100 7.49 -11.69 12.05
C SER A 100 8.45 -10.51 11.85
N SER A 101 8.31 -9.73 10.77
CA SER A 101 9.19 -8.61 10.45
C SER A 101 8.93 -7.37 11.31
N LYS A 102 9.99 -6.85 11.96
CA LYS A 102 9.93 -5.59 12.71
C LYS A 102 9.76 -4.37 11.79
N SER A 103 10.33 -4.38 10.57
CA SER A 103 10.19 -3.28 9.60
C SER A 103 8.75 -3.19 9.11
N CYS A 104 8.18 -4.31 8.66
CA CYS A 104 6.80 -4.35 8.18
C CYS A 104 5.81 -3.90 9.27
N ARG A 105 6.03 -4.33 10.52
CA ARG A 105 5.23 -3.86 11.66
C ARG A 105 5.33 -2.34 11.87
N ARG A 106 6.54 -1.77 11.75
CA ARG A 106 6.77 -0.32 11.87
C ARG A 106 6.02 0.44 10.78
N GLU A 107 6.09 -0.03 9.54
CA GLU A 107 5.36 0.53 8.38
C GLU A 107 3.85 0.51 8.61
N VAL A 108 3.27 -0.63 8.99
CA VAL A 108 1.83 -0.79 9.25
C VAL A 108 1.35 0.14 10.36
N ILE A 109 2.08 0.22 11.48
CA ILE A 109 1.73 1.14 12.57
C ILE A 109 1.76 2.60 12.11
N HIS A 110 2.73 2.97 11.26
CA HIS A 110 2.86 4.34 10.77
C HIS A 110 1.75 4.71 9.77
N ALA A 111 1.35 3.74 8.94
CA ALA A 111 0.24 3.82 8.00
C ALA A 111 -1.13 3.91 8.71
N ASP A 112 -1.34 3.07 9.73
CA ASP A 112 -2.56 3.05 10.54
C ASP A 112 -2.80 4.40 11.23
N LYS A 113 -1.76 4.98 11.83
CA LYS A 113 -1.81 6.34 12.42
C LYS A 113 -2.22 7.44 11.43
N ARG A 114 -2.08 7.18 10.12
CA ARG A 114 -2.44 8.11 9.03
C ARG A 114 -3.74 7.72 8.32
N ASN A 115 -4.45 6.71 8.80
CA ASN A 115 -5.66 6.16 8.17
C ASN A 115 -5.43 5.78 6.70
N LYS A 116 -4.25 5.25 6.35
CA LYS A 116 -3.96 4.81 4.99
C LYS A 116 -4.82 3.61 4.62
N ARG A 117 -5.26 3.54 3.36
CA ARG A 117 -6.01 2.39 2.84
C ARG A 117 -5.05 1.20 2.69
N MET A 118 -5.16 0.23 3.59
CA MET A 118 -4.31 -0.96 3.60
C MET A 118 -5.06 -2.16 3.02
N ILE A 119 -4.49 -2.81 2.00
CA ILE A 119 -5.06 -3.99 1.33
C ILE A 119 -4.14 -5.18 1.57
N PRO A 120 -4.54 -6.18 2.38
CA PRO A 120 -3.76 -7.39 2.58
C PRO A 120 -3.94 -8.38 1.41
N ILE A 121 -2.83 -8.94 0.95
CA ILE A 121 -2.78 -10.15 0.12
C ILE A 121 -2.17 -11.26 0.99
N TYR A 122 -2.97 -12.27 1.31
CA TYR A 122 -2.51 -13.43 2.08
C TYR A 122 -1.88 -14.47 1.15
N GLN A 123 -0.75 -15.03 1.57
CA GLN A 123 -0.05 -16.13 0.89
C GLN A 123 0.30 -17.22 1.91
#